data_AF-A0A3M1B8W6-F1
#
_entry.id   AF-A0A3M1B8W6-F1
#
_cell.length_a   1.000
_cell.length_b   1.000
_cell.length_c   1.000
_cell.angle_alpha   90.00
_cell.angle_beta   90.00
_cell.angle_gamma   90.00
#
_symmetry.space_group_name_H-M   'P 1'
#
loop_
_entity.id
_entity.type
_entity.pdbx_description
1 polymer ?
#
loop_
_entity_poly.entity_id
_entity_poly.type
_entity_poly.pdbx_seq_one_letter_code
_entity_poly.pdbx_strand_id
1 'polypeptide(L)'
;MGGFLAQIILEQLSAGLEHGHIHAPHKITVGFVVSVLLGLSVHAFIEGMPLSYYQSYLDSHTHLHHSHHSHYLIGIILHHIPAAFALANLLLLSKMAKKWVWCCLLLFSAMSPLGALLAGSLSISSEFQTGILAFAMGSLLHIATVILFEMDASSHMHLSVKRLAAILLGIGAALLTML
;
A
#
# COMPACT_ATOMS: atom_id res chain seq x y z
N MET A 1 -0.88 3.40 -13.75
CA MET A 1 -1.78 2.25 -13.97
C MET A 1 -1.10 0.90 -13.76
N GLY A 2 0.17 0.71 -14.17
CA GLY A 2 0.87 -0.57 -13.97
C GLY A 2 0.84 -1.09 -12.51
N GLY A 3 1.10 -0.23 -11.52
CA GLY A 3 1.02 -0.64 -10.12
C GLY A 3 -0.38 -0.93 -9.60
N PHE A 4 -1.42 -0.29 -10.17
CA PHE A 4 -2.81 -0.60 -9.83
C PHE A 4 -3.16 -2.03 -10.27
N LEU A 5 -2.82 -2.37 -11.52
CA LEU A 5 -3.05 -3.69 -12.09
C LEU A 5 -2.22 -4.77 -11.39
N ALA A 6 -0.95 -4.46 -11.09
CA ALA A 6 -0.10 -5.38 -10.35
C ALA A 6 -0.65 -5.66 -8.95
N GLN A 7 -1.24 -4.66 -8.28
CA GLN A 7 -1.87 -4.85 -6.98
C GLN A 7 -3.08 -5.78 -7.07
N ILE A 8 -3.95 -5.59 -8.07
CA ILE A 8 -5.05 -6.52 -8.35
C ILE A 8 -4.52 -7.96 -8.51
N ILE A 9 -3.45 -8.15 -9.29
CA ILE A 9 -2.87 -9.48 -9.49
C ILE A 9 -2.35 -10.07 -8.18
N LEU A 10 -1.63 -9.30 -7.36
CA LEU A 10 -1.11 -9.76 -6.06
C LEU A 10 -2.24 -10.15 -5.09
N GLU A 11 -3.35 -9.42 -5.12
CA GLU A 11 -4.54 -9.73 -4.33
C GLU A 11 -5.24 -11.00 -4.83
N GLN A 12 -5.40 -11.16 -6.14
CA GLN A 12 -5.96 -12.38 -6.73
C GLN A 12 -5.06 -13.60 -6.49
N LEU A 13 -3.74 -13.45 -6.46
CA LEU A 13 -2.82 -14.54 -6.09
C LEU A 13 -2.95 -14.91 -4.59
N SER A 14 -3.12 -13.90 -3.74
CA SER A 14 -3.32 -14.12 -2.29
C SER A 14 -4.68 -14.81 -2.01
N ALA A 15 -5.73 -14.46 -2.74
CA ALA A 15 -7.06 -15.11 -2.67
C ALA A 15 -7.14 -16.45 -3.44
N GLY A 16 -6.35 -16.60 -4.49
CA GLY A 16 -6.34 -17.76 -5.38
C GLY A 16 -5.70 -19.01 -4.77
N LEU A 17 -4.77 -18.84 -3.83
CA LEU A 17 -4.19 -19.95 -3.05
C LEU A 17 -5.21 -20.63 -2.13
N GLU A 18 -6.38 -20.01 -1.90
CA GLU A 18 -7.49 -20.57 -1.14
C GLU A 18 -8.40 -21.47 -1.99
N HIS A 19 -8.49 -21.23 -3.30
CA HIS A 19 -9.48 -21.85 -4.17
C HIS A 19 -9.08 -23.23 -4.75
N GLY A 20 -7.85 -23.71 -4.49
CA GLY A 20 -7.40 -25.04 -4.92
C GLY A 20 -8.10 -26.22 -4.21
N HIS A 21 -8.85 -25.95 -3.13
CA HIS A 21 -9.66 -26.95 -2.43
C HIS A 21 -10.92 -26.29 -1.82
N ILE A 22 -11.79 -25.77 -2.67
CA ILE A 22 -13.18 -25.51 -2.30
C ILE A 22 -13.83 -26.85 -1.89
N HIS A 23 -13.99 -27.07 -0.57
CA HIS A 23 -15.06 -27.86 0.09
C HIS A 23 -14.89 -28.00 1.62
N ALA A 24 -13.99 -27.26 2.29
CA ALA A 24 -13.91 -27.30 3.76
C ALA A 24 -14.15 -25.91 4.39
N PRO A 25 -14.91 -25.83 5.49
CA PRO A 25 -15.34 -24.57 6.08
C PRO A 25 -14.15 -23.81 6.65
N HIS A 26 -13.92 -22.59 6.16
CA HIS A 26 -13.30 -21.46 6.87
C HIS A 26 -12.12 -21.81 7.81
N LYS A 27 -11.14 -22.58 7.33
CA LYS A 27 -9.87 -22.74 8.03
C LYS A 27 -8.83 -21.87 7.35
N ILE A 28 -8.41 -20.82 8.05
CA ILE A 28 -7.22 -20.05 7.66
C ILE A 28 -6.04 -21.00 7.65
N THR A 29 -5.49 -21.27 6.46
CA THR A 29 -4.34 -22.15 6.29
C THR A 29 -3.05 -21.35 6.43
N VAL A 30 -1.98 -22.02 6.83
CA VAL A 30 -0.64 -21.40 6.87
C VAL A 30 -0.23 -20.90 5.49
N GLY A 31 -0.59 -21.62 4.41
CA GLY A 31 -0.33 -21.20 3.04
C GLY A 31 -0.97 -19.87 2.67
N PHE A 32 -2.23 -19.66 3.08
CA PHE A 32 -2.92 -18.39 2.87
C PHE A 32 -2.21 -17.24 3.60
N VAL A 33 -1.87 -17.41 4.88
CA VAL A 33 -1.16 -16.40 5.69
C VAL A 33 0.20 -16.04 5.07
N VAL A 34 0.96 -17.04 4.62
CA VAL A 34 2.27 -16.83 3.99
C VAL A 34 2.12 -16.06 2.67
N SER A 35 1.09 -16.36 1.88
CA SER A 35 0.86 -15.66 0.62
C SER A 35 0.52 -14.19 0.80
N VAL A 36 -0.35 -13.88 1.77
CA VAL A 36 -0.72 -12.51 2.12
C VAL A 36 0.50 -11.76 2.66
N LEU A 37 1.28 -12.38 3.54
CA LEU A 37 2.52 -11.79 4.05
C LEU A 37 3.49 -11.47 2.91
N LEU A 38 3.68 -12.38 1.96
CA LEU A 38 4.59 -12.19 0.82
C LEU A 38 4.10 -11.08 -0.11
N GLY A 39 2.82 -11.08 -0.48
CA GLY A 39 2.22 -10.05 -1.32
C GLY A 39 2.33 -8.66 -0.70
N LEU A 40 1.97 -8.53 0.58
CA LEU A 40 2.09 -7.28 1.32
C LEU A 40 3.56 -6.84 1.49
N SER A 41 4.48 -7.78 1.69
CA SER A 41 5.91 -7.48 1.80
C SER A 41 6.48 -6.93 0.48
N VAL A 42 6.14 -7.55 -0.65
CA VAL A 42 6.56 -7.08 -1.98
C VAL A 42 5.96 -5.71 -2.29
N HIS A 43 4.69 -5.51 -1.98
CA HIS A 43 4.00 -4.22 -2.12
C HIS A 43 4.71 -3.11 -1.32
N ALA A 44 4.91 -3.32 -0.01
CA ALA A 44 5.58 -2.35 0.88
C ALA A 44 7.03 -2.07 0.47
N PHE A 45 7.72 -3.08 -0.07
CA PHE A 45 9.07 -2.93 -0.61
C PHE A 45 9.10 -2.00 -1.83
N ILE A 46 8.23 -2.24 -2.81
CA ILE A 46 8.18 -1.46 -4.04
C ILE A 46 7.80 0.00 -3.75
N GLU A 47 6.86 0.21 -2.84
CA GLU A 47 6.46 1.54 -2.42
C GLU A 47 7.53 2.27 -1.59
N GLY A 48 8.37 1.53 -0.89
CA GLY A 48 9.53 2.08 -0.20
C GLY A 48 10.62 2.60 -1.13
N MET A 49 10.77 2.02 -2.33
CA MET A 49 11.87 2.37 -3.26
C MET A 49 11.90 3.86 -3.64
N PRO A 50 10.79 4.52 -4.00
CA PRO A 50 10.80 5.95 -4.31
C PRO A 50 11.23 6.87 -3.18
N LEU A 51 11.18 6.43 -1.93
CA LEU A 51 11.42 7.29 -0.77
C LEU A 51 12.82 7.94 -0.79
N SER A 52 13.83 7.29 -1.38
CA SER A 52 15.21 7.80 -1.43
C SER A 52 15.47 8.86 -2.50
N TYR A 53 14.66 8.91 -3.56
CA TYR A 53 14.83 9.86 -4.68
C TYR A 53 13.60 10.74 -4.94
N TYR A 54 12.51 10.55 -4.18
CA TYR A 54 11.26 11.27 -4.36
C TYR A 54 11.44 12.80 -4.35
N GLN A 55 12.29 13.29 -3.43
CA GLN A 55 12.61 14.72 -3.34
C GLN A 55 13.31 15.23 -4.61
N SER A 56 14.37 14.54 -5.05
CA SER A 56 15.12 14.89 -6.26
C SER A 56 14.25 14.84 -7.52
N TYR A 57 13.27 13.93 -7.58
CA TYR A 57 12.32 13.81 -8.68
C TYR A 57 11.35 15.01 -8.73
N LEU A 58 10.80 15.44 -7.59
CA LEU A 58 9.89 16.59 -7.55
C LEU A 58 10.61 17.90 -7.91
N ASP A 59 11.81 18.13 -7.39
CA ASP A 59 12.58 19.36 -7.66
C ASP A 59 12.98 19.50 -9.14
N SER A 60 13.11 18.38 -9.86
CA SER A 60 13.47 18.38 -11.29
C SER A 60 12.28 18.54 -12.24
N HIS A 61 11.04 18.35 -11.76
CA HIS A 61 9.82 18.38 -12.58
C HIS A 61 8.81 19.47 -12.17
N THR A 62 9.02 20.14 -11.04
CA THR A 62 8.16 21.24 -10.58
C THR A 62 9.00 22.46 -10.20
N HIS A 63 8.87 23.55 -10.96
CA HIS A 63 9.55 24.83 -10.70
C HIS A 63 8.88 25.65 -9.56
N LEU A 64 8.33 24.99 -8.54
CA LEU A 64 7.52 25.64 -7.50
C LEU A 64 8.13 25.43 -6.10
N HIS A 65 8.69 26.53 -5.57
CA HIS A 65 9.03 26.85 -4.17
C HIS A 65 9.28 25.71 -3.13
N HIS A 66 10.52 25.72 -2.61
CA HIS A 66 11.18 24.89 -1.59
C HIS A 66 10.55 24.73 -0.18
N SER A 67 9.27 24.32 0.01
CA SER A 67 8.75 24.21 1.40
C SER A 67 7.80 23.07 1.78
N HIS A 68 7.59 22.02 0.98
CA HIS A 68 6.67 20.93 1.36
C HIS A 68 7.23 19.52 1.12
N HIS A 69 8.06 19.07 2.05
CA HIS A 69 8.93 17.88 1.94
C HIS A 69 8.28 16.49 2.21
N SER A 70 6.96 16.31 2.24
CA SER A 70 6.45 15.06 2.86
C SER A 70 5.11 14.48 2.40
N HIS A 71 4.46 14.95 1.34
CA HIS A 71 3.10 14.45 1.03
C HIS A 71 3.06 12.97 0.63
N TYR A 72 4.03 12.49 -0.15
CA TYR A 72 4.15 11.06 -0.44
C TYR A 72 4.46 10.24 0.79
N LEU A 73 5.40 10.70 1.62
CA LEU A 73 5.77 10.03 2.87
C LEU A 73 4.57 9.93 3.82
N ILE A 74 3.77 11.00 3.94
CA ILE A 74 2.53 11.01 4.72
C ILE A 74 1.53 10.02 4.12
N GLY A 75 1.37 9.99 2.80
CA GLY A 75 0.55 9.00 2.11
C GLY A 75 0.98 7.56 2.41
N ILE A 76 2.30 7.30 2.40
CA ILE A 76 2.89 6.01 2.78
C ILE A 76 2.51 5.65 4.22
N ILE A 77 2.76 6.56 5.16
CA ILE A 77 2.49 6.31 6.58
C ILE A 77 1.00 6.01 6.81
N LEU A 78 0.12 6.81 6.21
CA LEU A 78 -1.32 6.71 6.44
C LEU A 78 -1.89 5.40 5.89
N HIS A 79 -1.47 4.93 4.71
CA HIS A 79 -1.99 3.69 4.15
C HIS A 79 -1.30 2.43 4.72
N HIS A 80 -0.10 2.55 5.30
CA HIS A 80 0.56 1.45 6.02
C HIS A 80 -0.25 0.99 7.24
N ILE A 81 -1.02 1.89 7.86
CA ILE A 81 -1.86 1.57 9.03
C ILE A 81 -2.95 0.53 8.68
N PRO A 82 -3.81 0.74 7.66
CA PRO A 82 -4.76 -0.28 7.18
C PRO A 82 -4.10 -1.62 6.85
N ALA A 83 -2.99 -1.61 6.11
CA ALA A 83 -2.30 -2.84 5.68
C ALA A 83 -1.75 -3.63 6.88
N ALA A 84 -1.08 -2.95 7.82
CA ALA A 84 -0.58 -3.57 9.05
C ALA A 84 -1.72 -4.12 9.92
N PHE A 85 -2.84 -3.39 10.01
CA PHE A 85 -4.03 -3.83 10.75
C PHE A 85 -4.66 -5.09 10.13
N ALA A 86 -4.80 -5.15 8.80
CA ALA A 86 -5.32 -6.32 8.10
C ALA A 86 -4.44 -7.56 8.34
N LEU A 87 -3.11 -7.41 8.18
CA LEU A 87 -2.15 -8.49 8.41
C LEU A 87 -2.15 -8.96 9.88
N ALA A 88 -2.19 -8.03 10.83
CA ALA A 88 -2.26 -8.35 12.26
C ALA A 88 -3.53 -9.14 12.59
N ASN A 89 -4.70 -8.72 12.10
CA ASN A 89 -5.95 -9.45 12.31
C ASN A 89 -5.90 -10.85 11.71
N LEU A 90 -5.38 -10.99 10.48
CA LEU A 90 -5.22 -12.30 9.85
C LEU A 90 -4.36 -13.24 10.70
N LEU A 91 -3.21 -12.77 11.18
CA LEU A 91 -2.28 -13.55 11.99
C LEU A 91 -2.90 -13.96 13.34
N LEU A 92 -3.68 -13.08 13.97
CA LEU A 92 -4.39 -13.35 15.22
C LEU A 92 -5.51 -14.38 15.03
N LEU A 93 -6.32 -14.23 13.97
CA LEU A 93 -7.40 -15.17 13.62
C LEU A 93 -6.85 -16.56 13.25
N SER A 94 -5.64 -16.61 12.71
CA SER A 94 -4.92 -17.85 12.39
C SER A 94 -4.42 -18.62 13.61
N LYS A 95 -4.65 -18.12 14.84
CA LYS A 95 -4.17 -18.70 16.11
C LYS A 95 -2.65 -18.92 16.16
N MET A 96 -1.87 -18.09 15.45
CA MET A 96 -0.41 -18.16 15.49
C MET A 96 0.12 -17.67 16.84
N ALA A 97 1.28 -18.17 17.24
CA ALA A 97 1.91 -17.73 18.48
C ALA A 97 2.25 -16.23 18.41
N LYS A 98 2.05 -15.50 19.51
CA LYS A 98 2.27 -14.04 19.57
C LYS A 98 3.66 -13.61 19.08
N LYS A 99 4.69 -14.43 19.30
CA LYS A 99 6.06 -14.21 18.79
C LYS A 99 6.12 -14.19 17.25
N TRP A 100 5.39 -15.09 16.60
CA TRP A 100 5.30 -15.13 15.14
C TRP A 100 4.59 -13.91 14.57
N VAL A 101 3.50 -13.46 15.22
CA VAL A 101 2.80 -12.24 14.82
C VAL A 101 3.74 -11.03 14.79
N TRP A 102 4.49 -10.83 15.87
CA TRP A 102 5.47 -9.74 15.96
C TRP A 102 6.59 -9.88 14.92
N CYS A 103 7.09 -11.09 14.69
CA CYS A 103 8.11 -11.35 13.67
C CYS A 103 7.62 -10.97 12.27
N CYS A 104 6.40 -11.39 11.89
CA CYS A 104 5.80 -11.07 10.60
C CYS A 104 5.55 -9.57 10.43
N LEU A 105 5.07 -8.87 11.48
CA LEU A 105 4.86 -7.42 11.43
C LEU A 105 6.17 -6.64 11.32
N LEU A 106 7.23 -7.09 12.01
CA LEU A 106 8.55 -6.48 11.90
C LEU A 106 9.14 -6.71 10.50
N LEU A 107 8.99 -7.92 9.94
CA LEU A 107 9.41 -8.21 8.58
C LEU A 107 8.70 -7.31 7.58
N PHE A 108 7.36 -7.22 7.67
CA PHE A 108 6.54 -6.36 6.81
C PHE A 108 6.97 -4.88 6.94
N SER A 109 7.09 -4.36 8.15
CA SER A 109 7.50 -2.97 8.38
C SER A 109 8.92 -2.67 7.92
N ALA A 110 9.81 -3.67 7.88
CA ALA A 110 11.18 -3.52 7.41
C ALA A 110 11.29 -3.48 5.88
N MET A 111 10.26 -3.92 5.13
CA MET A 111 10.31 -3.94 3.67
C MET A 111 10.39 -2.54 3.05
N SER A 112 9.64 -1.56 3.56
CA SER A 112 9.71 -0.18 3.05
C SER A 112 11.08 0.50 3.24
N PRO A 113 11.70 0.51 4.43
CA PRO A 113 13.05 1.05 4.58
C PRO A 113 14.08 0.25 3.78
N LEU A 114 13.90 -1.07 3.63
CA LEU A 114 14.77 -1.89 2.79
C LEU A 114 14.67 -1.50 1.30
N GLY A 115 13.46 -1.24 0.81
CA GLY A 115 13.23 -0.74 -0.55
C GLY A 115 13.90 0.61 -0.78
N ALA A 116 13.73 1.54 0.17
CA ALA A 116 14.37 2.86 0.11
C ALA A 116 15.90 2.77 0.08
N LEU A 117 16.47 1.94 0.96
CA LEU A 117 17.92 1.72 1.04
C LEU A 117 18.48 1.09 -0.24
N LEU A 118 17.81 0.06 -0.77
CA LEU A 118 18.26 -0.62 -1.98
C LEU A 118 18.22 0.34 -3.18
N ALA A 119 17.13 1.08 -3.33
CA ALA A 119 16.99 2.07 -4.40
C ALA A 119 17.99 3.22 -4.28
N GLY A 120 18.35 3.64 -3.07
CA GLY A 120 19.38 4.67 -2.84
C GLY A 120 20.81 4.16 -3.07
N SER A 121 21.05 2.86 -2.91
CA SER A 121 22.37 2.23 -3.12
C SER A 121 22.61 1.87 -4.58
N LEU A 122 21.55 1.59 -5.33
CA LEU A 122 21.62 1.34 -6.77
C LEU A 122 21.64 2.68 -7.52
N SER A 123 22.59 2.86 -8.44
CA SER A 123 22.60 4.00 -9.36
C SER A 123 21.56 3.82 -10.47
N ILE A 124 20.29 3.85 -10.08
CA ILE A 124 19.13 3.70 -10.98
C ILE A 124 18.99 4.97 -11.84
N SER A 125 18.74 4.81 -13.15
CA SER A 125 18.48 5.95 -14.05
C SER A 125 17.21 6.71 -13.67
N SER A 126 17.15 8.00 -14.00
CA SER A 126 15.97 8.85 -13.75
C SER A 126 14.69 8.31 -14.39
N GLU A 127 14.78 7.74 -15.60
CA GLU A 127 13.65 7.10 -16.28
C GLU A 127 13.08 5.93 -15.48
N PHE A 128 13.95 5.07 -14.93
CA PHE A 128 13.50 3.91 -14.17
C PHE A 128 12.98 4.31 -12.78
N GLN A 129 13.59 5.32 -12.14
CA GLN A 129 13.06 5.95 -10.93
C GLN A 129 11.63 6.48 -11.15
N THR A 130 11.40 7.15 -12.28
CA THR A 130 10.08 7.64 -12.68
C THR A 130 9.08 6.49 -12.84
N GLY A 131 9.51 5.40 -13.48
CA GLY A 131 8.71 4.18 -13.65
C GLY A 131 8.29 3.55 -12.32
N ILE A 132 9.23 3.42 -11.37
CA ILE A 132 8.94 2.87 -10.04
C ILE A 132 8.01 3.80 -9.26
N LEU A 133 8.23 5.12 -9.29
CA LEU A 133 7.34 6.07 -8.63
C LEU A 133 5.92 6.03 -9.21
N ALA A 134 5.78 6.01 -10.54
CA ALA A 134 4.48 5.88 -11.21
C ALA A 134 3.80 4.54 -10.89
N PHE A 135 4.58 3.48 -10.71
CA PHE A 135 4.09 2.18 -10.24
C PHE A 135 3.59 2.28 -8.80
N ALA A 136 4.38 2.80 -7.86
CA ALA A 136 4.01 2.98 -6.46
C ALA A 136 2.74 3.84 -6.30
N MET A 137 2.66 4.96 -7.03
CA MET A 137 1.45 5.80 -7.09
C MET A 137 0.21 5.04 -7.57
N GLY A 138 0.38 4.16 -8.57
CA GLY A 138 -0.70 3.31 -9.07
C GLY A 138 -1.19 2.31 -8.02
N SER A 139 -0.27 1.75 -7.22
CA SER A 139 -0.60 0.83 -6.14
C SER A 139 -1.34 1.54 -5.00
N LEU A 140 -0.89 2.73 -4.62
CA LEU A 140 -1.59 3.60 -3.66
C LEU A 140 -3.01 3.96 -4.13
N LEU A 141 -3.17 4.29 -5.42
CA LEU A 141 -4.48 4.56 -6.00
C LEU A 141 -5.40 3.36 -5.87
N HIS A 142 -4.89 2.14 -6.08
CA HIS A 142 -5.64 0.90 -5.91
C HIS A 142 -6.19 0.77 -4.49
N ILE A 143 -5.30 0.80 -3.49
CA ILE A 143 -5.66 0.67 -2.08
C ILE A 143 -6.65 1.76 -1.66
N ALA A 144 -6.44 3.00 -2.08
CA ALA A 144 -7.35 4.10 -1.80
C ALA A 144 -8.76 3.86 -2.38
N THR A 145 -8.85 3.39 -3.62
CA THR A 145 -10.15 3.10 -4.25
C THR A 145 -10.85 1.91 -3.62
N VAL A 146 -10.13 0.84 -3.29
CA VAL A 146 -10.68 -0.32 -2.59
C VAL A 146 -11.25 0.08 -1.24
N ILE A 147 -10.49 0.79 -0.40
CA ILE A 147 -10.99 1.24 0.91
C ILE A 147 -12.22 2.15 0.77
N LEU A 148 -12.20 3.08 -0.18
CA LEU A 148 -13.28 4.04 -0.35
C LEU A 148 -14.60 3.40 -0.81
N PHE A 149 -14.54 2.40 -1.68
CA PHE A 149 -15.73 1.77 -2.30
C PHE A 149 -16.13 0.45 -1.64
N GLU A 150 -15.20 -0.34 -1.12
CA GLU A 150 -15.51 -1.65 -0.52
C GLU A 150 -16.04 -1.54 0.91
N MET A 151 -15.75 -0.46 1.63
CA MET A 151 -16.41 -0.14 2.91
C MET A 151 -17.93 0.12 2.79
N ASP A 152 -18.54 0.03 1.59
CA ASP A 152 -19.96 0.32 1.33
C ASP A 152 -20.84 -0.88 1.02
N ALA A 153 -20.31 -2.11 1.03
CA ALA A 153 -21.07 -3.28 0.57
C ALA A 153 -22.35 -3.57 1.38
N SER A 154 -22.56 -2.95 2.55
CA SER A 154 -23.73 -3.19 3.40
C SER A 154 -24.91 -2.22 3.19
N SER A 155 -24.81 -1.18 2.36
CA SER A 155 -25.95 -0.27 2.12
C SER A 155 -25.92 0.33 0.72
N HIS A 156 -26.76 -0.22 -0.17
CA HIS A 156 -27.30 0.41 -1.39
C HIS A 156 -26.39 1.42 -2.11
N MET A 157 -25.63 0.94 -3.11
CA MET A 157 -25.11 1.61 -4.32
C MET A 157 -25.36 3.12 -4.48
N HIS A 158 -24.94 3.95 -3.54
CA HIS A 158 -25.03 5.40 -3.59
C HIS A 158 -23.80 5.93 -2.87
N LEU A 159 -22.92 6.63 -3.61
CA LEU A 159 -21.82 7.39 -3.02
C LEU A 159 -22.38 8.29 -1.92
N SER A 160 -22.15 7.91 -0.66
CA SER A 160 -22.74 8.66 0.45
C SER A 160 -22.19 10.08 0.43
N VAL A 161 -23.07 11.07 0.64
CA VAL A 161 -22.68 12.50 0.67
C VAL A 161 -21.56 12.73 1.70
N LYS A 162 -21.51 11.92 2.76
CA LYS A 162 -20.43 11.94 3.77
C LYS A 162 -19.07 11.51 3.20
N ARG A 163 -19.02 10.50 2.33
CA ARG A 163 -17.79 10.08 1.66
C ARG A 163 -17.34 11.11 0.63
N LEU A 164 -18.27 11.64 -0.17
CA LEU A 164 -17.94 12.72 -1.11
C LEU A 164 -17.39 13.94 -0.36
N ALA A 165 -18.01 14.31 0.77
CA ALA A 165 -17.51 15.37 1.64
C ALA A 165 -16.12 15.03 2.18
N ALA A 166 -15.86 13.80 2.64
CA ALA A 166 -14.53 13.39 3.12
C ALA A 166 -13.46 13.43 2.02
N ILE A 167 -13.78 13.01 0.79
CA ILE A 167 -12.90 13.12 -0.38
C ILE A 167 -12.60 14.59 -0.67
N LEU A 168 -13.64 15.43 -0.76
CA LEU A 168 -13.50 16.86 -1.03
C LEU A 168 -12.70 17.57 0.07
N LEU A 169 -12.87 17.18 1.33
CA LEU A 169 -12.15 17.72 2.48
C LEU A 169 -10.68 17.27 2.45
N GLY A 170 -10.40 16.02 2.07
CA GLY A 170 -9.05 15.53 1.83
C GLY A 170 -8.35 16.27 0.68
N ILE A 171 -9.04 16.48 -0.45
CA ILE A 171 -8.54 17.28 -1.56
C ILE A 171 -8.30 18.73 -1.11
N GLY A 172 -9.25 19.34 -0.39
CA GLY A 172 -9.13 20.70 0.14
C GLY A 172 -7.96 20.86 1.10
N ALA A 173 -7.74 19.91 2.00
CA ALA A 173 -6.60 19.89 2.91
C ALA A 173 -5.27 19.75 2.14
N ALA A 174 -5.23 18.91 1.10
CA ALA A 174 -4.05 18.76 0.25
C ALA A 174 -3.74 20.00 -0.60
N LEU A 175 -4.78 20.72 -1.06
CA LEU A 175 -4.61 22.00 -1.76
C LEU A 175 -4.15 23.10 -0.82
N LEU A 176 -4.61 23.09 0.45
CA LEU A 176 -4.17 24.06 1.46
C LEU A 176 -2.69 23.86 1.83
N THR A 177 -2.19 22.62 1.84
CA THR A 177 -0.75 22.36 2.04
C THR A 177 0.11 22.67 0.80
N MET A 178 -0.50 23.04 -0.32
CA MET A 178 0.19 23.47 -1.55
C MET A 178 0.19 25.00 -1.73
N LEU A 179 -0.52 25.74 -0.87
CA LEU A 179 -0.63 27.20 -0.87
C LEU A 179 0.30 27.81 0.17
#